data_AF-A0A3B8KY10-F1
#
_entry.id   AF-A0A3B8KY10-F1
#
_cell.length_a   1.000
_cell.length_b   1.000
_cell.length_c   1.000
_cell.angle_alpha   90.00
_cell.angle_beta   90.00
_cell.angle_gamma   90.00
#
_symmetry.space_group_name_H-M   'P 1'
#
loop_
_entity.id
_entity.type
_entity.pdbx_description
1 polymer ?
#
loop_
_entity_poly.entity_id
_entity_poly.type
_entity_poly.pdbx_seq_one_letter_code
_entity_poly.pdbx_strand_id
1 'polypeptide(L)'
;VIDMSSVYGGHAVMSQGGVAVVDTPVQVAAGFKDSPDLAYKDFVEWGEGADRKWVRFYVDHSREMIYDWLVDLGVVFSGVDNAPGNSVDRFHQPAERGIGLVTPVYRACLERP
;
A
#
# COMPACT_ATOMS: atom_id res chain seq x y z
N VAL A 1 -17.89 3.15 -13.27
CA VAL A 1 -17.05 1.94 -13.10
C VAL A 1 -17.97 0.73 -13.13
N ILE A 2 -17.65 -0.32 -13.90
CA ILE A 2 -18.45 -1.55 -13.99
C ILE A 2 -17.58 -2.71 -13.50
N ASP A 3 -18.14 -3.55 -12.63
CA ASP A 3 -17.53 -4.79 -12.16
C ASP A 3 -18.47 -5.97 -12.45
N MET A 4 -17.92 -7.15 -12.73
CA MET A 4 -18.70 -8.36 -12.98
C MET A 4 -19.21 -8.98 -11.67
N SER A 5 -18.51 -8.75 -10.56
CA SER A 5 -18.90 -9.19 -9.24
C SER A 5 -20.11 -8.41 -8.73
N SER A 6 -21.01 -9.10 -8.03
CA SER A 6 -22.14 -8.46 -7.33
C SER A 6 -21.70 -7.67 -6.08
N VAL A 7 -20.45 -7.86 -5.63
CA VAL A 7 -19.85 -7.17 -4.50
C VAL A 7 -18.55 -6.49 -4.92
N TYR A 8 -18.31 -5.27 -4.42
CA TYR A 8 -17.09 -4.52 -4.69
C TYR A 8 -15.88 -5.10 -3.95
N GLY A 9 -14.68 -4.75 -4.42
CA GLY A 9 -13.42 -4.99 -3.72
C GLY A 9 -12.63 -6.24 -4.14
N GLY A 10 -13.29 -7.28 -4.66
CA GLY A 10 -12.63 -8.43 -5.30
C GLY A 10 -11.42 -8.98 -4.53
N HIS A 11 -10.28 -9.16 -5.21
CA HIS A 11 -9.06 -9.68 -4.59
C HIS A 11 -8.46 -8.78 -3.50
N ALA A 12 -8.72 -7.47 -3.50
CA ALA A 12 -8.22 -6.60 -2.43
C ALA A 12 -8.86 -6.95 -1.07
N VAL A 13 -10.12 -7.40 -1.09
CA VAL A 13 -10.79 -7.95 0.11
C VAL A 13 -10.13 -9.27 0.53
N MET A 14 -9.92 -10.17 -0.43
CA MET A 14 -9.41 -11.53 -0.18
C MET A 14 -7.94 -11.55 0.26
N SER A 15 -7.11 -10.65 -0.26
CA SER A 15 -5.68 -10.51 0.09
C SER A 15 -5.45 -9.80 1.42
N GLN A 16 -6.52 -9.44 2.13
CA GLN A 16 -6.47 -8.66 3.37
C GLN A 16 -6.02 -7.20 3.18
N GLY A 17 -5.89 -6.72 1.94
CA GLY A 17 -5.71 -5.30 1.62
C GLY A 17 -4.37 -4.70 2.05
N GLY A 18 -3.37 -5.51 2.36
CA GLY A 18 -2.05 -4.98 2.73
C GLY A 18 -1.36 -4.32 1.54
N VAL A 19 -0.60 -3.25 1.80
CA VAL A 19 0.05 -2.44 0.77
C VAL A 19 1.49 -2.14 1.16
N ALA A 20 2.44 -2.41 0.27
CA ALA A 20 3.84 -2.03 0.48
C ALA A 20 4.01 -0.53 0.21
N VAL A 21 4.40 0.26 1.21
CA VAL A 21 4.61 1.71 1.05
C VAL A 21 5.88 2.12 1.77
N VAL A 22 6.60 3.10 1.22
CA VAL A 22 7.94 3.47 1.66
C VAL A 22 7.93 4.79 2.43
N ASP A 23 8.72 4.85 3.51
CA ASP A 23 8.98 6.04 4.35
C ASP A 23 7.71 6.75 4.87
N THR A 24 6.80 5.97 5.48
CA THR A 24 5.53 6.50 6.01
C THR A 24 5.61 6.91 7.49
N PRO A 25 4.68 7.75 7.97
CA PRO A 25 4.52 8.01 9.41
C PRO A 25 4.30 6.75 10.26
N VAL A 26 3.65 5.70 9.71
CA VAL A 26 3.43 4.43 10.43
C VAL A 26 4.75 3.69 10.64
N GLN A 27 5.61 3.65 9.63
CA GLN A 27 6.96 3.07 9.75
C GLN A 27 7.80 3.82 10.79
N VAL A 28 7.79 5.16 10.72
CA VAL A 28 8.54 6.00 11.67
C VAL A 28 8.04 5.79 13.10
N ALA A 29 6.72 5.74 13.31
CA ALA A 29 6.13 5.48 14.63
C ALA A 29 6.48 4.08 15.17
N ALA A 30 6.64 3.10 14.29
CA ALA A 30 7.09 1.75 14.64
C ALA A 30 8.62 1.63 14.81
N GLY A 31 9.38 2.72 14.59
CA GLY A 31 10.83 2.77 14.78
C GLY A 31 11.65 2.31 13.57
N PHE A 32 11.01 2.08 12.42
CA PHE A 32 11.70 1.72 11.18
C PHE A 32 12.26 2.96 10.48
N LYS A 33 13.48 2.83 9.97
CA LYS A 33 14.14 3.83 9.12
C LYS A 33 14.15 3.31 7.69
N ASP A 34 13.09 3.59 6.95
CA ASP A 34 12.99 3.21 5.55
C ASP A 34 13.43 4.37 4.64
N SER A 35 13.67 4.08 3.36
CA SER A 35 13.91 5.10 2.35
C SER A 35 13.61 4.57 0.95
N PRO A 36 13.27 5.43 -0.01
CA PRO A 36 13.07 5.03 -1.40
C PRO A 36 14.28 4.27 -1.98
N ASP A 37 15.51 4.67 -1.67
CA ASP A 37 16.71 3.99 -2.17
C ASP A 37 16.90 2.58 -1.59
N LEU A 38 16.56 2.39 -0.29
CA LEU A 38 16.59 1.08 0.34
C LEU A 38 15.55 0.15 -0.28
N ALA A 39 14.31 0.62 -0.41
CA ALA A 39 13.23 -0.13 -1.04
C ALA A 39 13.52 -0.43 -2.52
N TYR A 40 14.12 0.51 -3.26
CA TYR A 40 14.53 0.29 -4.65
C TYR A 40 15.52 -0.88 -4.76
N LYS A 41 16.53 -0.93 -3.88
CA LYS A 41 17.50 -2.02 -3.86
C LYS A 41 16.82 -3.35 -3.59
N ASP A 42 15.99 -3.40 -2.54
CA ASP A 42 15.23 -4.60 -2.16
C ASP A 42 14.38 -5.13 -3.32
N PHE A 43 13.63 -4.23 -3.98
CA PHE A 43 12.70 -4.58 -5.05
C PHE A 43 13.41 -5.01 -6.34
N VAL A 44 14.54 -4.39 -6.68
CA VAL A 44 15.34 -4.81 -7.86
C VAL A 44 16.08 -6.11 -7.60
N GLU A 45 16.52 -6.36 -6.37
CA GLU A 45 17.22 -7.61 -6.00
C GLU A 45 16.26 -8.81 -6.00
N TRP A 46 15.06 -8.66 -5.46
CA TRP A 46 14.06 -9.72 -5.38
C TRP A 46 13.13 -9.81 -6.60
N GLY A 47 12.90 -8.69 -7.30
CA GLY A 47 12.02 -8.60 -8.44
C GLY A 47 12.72 -8.99 -9.75
N GLU A 48 12.88 -10.29 -9.99
CA GLU A 48 13.42 -10.78 -11.26
C GLU A 48 12.63 -10.21 -12.46
N GLY A 49 13.33 -9.49 -13.34
CA GLY A 49 12.72 -8.85 -14.51
C GLY A 49 11.95 -7.56 -14.22
N ALA A 50 12.02 -6.99 -13.01
CA ALA A 50 11.35 -5.74 -12.68
C ALA A 50 11.87 -4.57 -13.53
N ASP A 51 10.96 -3.78 -14.10
CA ASP A 51 11.33 -2.55 -14.82
C ASP A 51 11.80 -1.51 -13.80
N ARG A 52 13.10 -1.22 -13.84
CA ARG A 52 13.77 -0.29 -12.94
C ARG A 52 13.15 1.10 -12.92
N LYS A 53 12.62 1.59 -14.04
CA LYS A 53 11.98 2.91 -14.09
C LYS A 53 10.68 2.90 -13.29
N TRP A 54 9.89 1.84 -13.41
CA TRP A 54 8.66 1.68 -12.64
C TRP A 54 8.92 1.41 -11.17
N VAL A 55 9.95 0.60 -10.84
CA VAL A 55 10.35 0.39 -9.44
C VAL A 55 10.73 1.73 -8.81
N ARG A 56 11.60 2.51 -9.48
CA ARG A 56 12.02 3.83 -9.00
C ARG A 56 10.83 4.75 -8.75
N PHE A 57 9.96 4.88 -9.75
CA PHE A 57 8.74 5.69 -9.63
C PHE A 57 7.87 5.23 -8.44
N TYR A 58 7.66 3.93 -8.30
CA TYR A 58 6.85 3.39 -7.21
C TYR A 58 7.43 3.76 -5.84
N VAL A 59 8.72 3.48 -5.60
CA VAL A 59 9.31 3.72 -4.29
C VAL A 59 9.44 5.21 -3.95
N ASP A 60 9.57 6.08 -4.94
CA ASP A 60 9.63 7.54 -4.74
C ASP A 60 8.27 8.14 -4.41
N HIS A 61 7.21 7.60 -4.98
CA HIS A 61 5.87 8.22 -4.92
C HIS A 61 4.86 7.45 -4.09
N SER A 62 5.17 6.23 -3.62
CA SER A 62 4.22 5.38 -2.89
C SER A 62 3.66 6.06 -1.64
N ARG A 63 4.45 6.84 -0.91
CA ARG A 63 3.95 7.57 0.26
C ARG A 63 2.79 8.51 -0.10
N GLU A 64 3.03 9.44 -1.03
CA GLU A 64 2.07 10.47 -1.40
C GLU A 64 0.88 9.86 -2.18
N MET A 65 1.18 9.08 -3.22
CA MET A 65 0.18 8.61 -4.18
C MET A 65 -0.65 7.43 -3.66
N ILE A 66 -0.18 6.73 -2.62
CA ILE A 66 -0.88 5.58 -2.04
C ILE A 66 -1.23 5.86 -0.60
N TYR A 67 -0.25 6.01 0.29
CA TYR A 67 -0.54 6.10 1.72
C TYR A 67 -1.32 7.37 2.08
N ASP A 68 -0.83 8.56 1.71
CA ASP A 68 -1.47 9.83 2.07
C ASP A 68 -2.86 9.91 1.42
N TRP A 69 -2.99 9.52 0.14
CA TRP A 69 -4.28 9.46 -0.55
C TRP A 69 -5.28 8.50 0.13
N LEU A 70 -4.86 7.30 0.53
CA LEU A 70 -5.75 6.36 1.22
C LEU A 70 -6.15 6.88 2.61
N VAL A 71 -5.23 7.48 3.35
CA VAL A 71 -5.52 8.10 4.66
C VAL A 71 -6.52 9.25 4.51
N ASP A 72 -6.37 10.09 3.50
CA ASP A 72 -7.29 11.19 3.20
C ASP A 72 -8.71 10.69 2.88
N LEU A 73 -8.84 9.51 2.29
CA LEU A 73 -10.14 8.86 2.05
C LEU A 73 -10.72 8.20 3.30
N GLY A 74 -9.95 8.10 4.39
CA GLY A 74 -10.38 7.52 5.67
C GLY A 74 -9.90 6.08 5.91
N VAL A 75 -8.91 5.59 5.17
CA VAL A 75 -8.25 4.32 5.49
C VAL A 75 -7.39 4.49 6.74
N VAL A 76 -7.51 3.54 7.66
CA VAL A 76 -6.69 3.49 8.87
C VAL A 76 -5.77 2.27 8.82
N PHE A 77 -4.47 2.51 8.93
CA PHE A 77 -3.46 1.46 9.01
C PHE A 77 -3.18 1.09 10.47
N SER A 78 -3.25 -0.20 10.78
CA SER A 78 -2.99 -0.73 12.14
C SER A 78 -1.51 -0.92 12.44
N GLY A 79 -0.66 -0.96 11.41
CA GLY A 79 0.77 -1.15 11.55
C GLY A 79 1.43 -1.54 10.24
N VAL A 80 2.71 -1.93 10.35
CA VAL A 80 3.49 -2.54 9.28
C VAL A 80 3.89 -3.95 9.69
N ASP A 81 3.71 -4.88 8.77
CA ASP A 81 4.02 -6.29 8.95
C ASP A 81 5.34 -6.65 8.24
N ASN A 82 5.97 -7.72 8.73
CA ASN A 82 7.14 -8.29 8.08
C ASN A 82 6.75 -9.01 6.79
N ALA A 83 7.43 -8.67 5.70
CA ALA A 83 7.24 -9.29 4.39
C ALA A 83 8.62 -9.69 3.80
N PRO A 84 8.77 -10.92 3.28
CA PRO A 84 10.02 -11.37 2.67
C PRO A 84 10.53 -10.43 1.57
N GLY A 85 11.86 -10.35 1.45
CA GLY A 85 12.53 -9.53 0.44
C GLY A 85 12.63 -8.05 0.76
N ASN A 86 12.31 -7.63 1.99
CA ASN A 86 12.46 -6.27 2.45
C ASN A 86 13.53 -6.18 3.57
N SER A 87 14.41 -5.20 3.48
CA SER A 87 15.41 -4.90 4.52
C SER A 87 14.79 -4.31 5.79
N VAL A 88 13.62 -3.68 5.69
CA VAL A 88 12.81 -3.17 6.81
C VAL A 88 11.32 -3.41 6.55
N ASP A 89 10.52 -3.45 7.59
CA ASP A 89 9.08 -3.67 7.46
C ASP A 89 8.40 -2.47 6.80
N ARG A 90 7.67 -2.75 5.72
CA ARG A 90 7.00 -1.73 4.89
C ARG A 90 5.65 -2.17 4.33
N PHE A 91 5.15 -3.31 4.78
CA PHE A 91 3.87 -3.85 4.36
C PHE A 91 2.77 -3.36 5.30
N HIS A 92 2.05 -2.32 4.90
CA HIS A 92 1.05 -1.65 5.72
C HIS A 92 -0.26 -2.44 5.72
N GLN A 93 -0.72 -2.80 6.91
CA GLN A 93 -1.96 -3.56 7.10
C GLN A 93 -3.10 -2.61 7.51
N PRO A 94 -4.22 -2.54 6.77
CA PRO A 94 -5.40 -1.80 7.21
C PRO A 94 -6.07 -2.48 8.41
N ALA A 95 -6.64 -1.68 9.33
CA ALA A 95 -7.22 -2.15 10.59
C ALA A 95 -8.37 -3.17 10.39
N GLU A 96 -9.23 -2.96 9.40
CA GLU A 96 -10.31 -3.91 9.01
C GLU A 96 -9.91 -4.76 7.79
N ARG A 97 -8.60 -4.97 7.60
CA ARG A 97 -8.01 -5.70 6.48
C ARG A 97 -8.55 -5.21 5.14
N GLY A 98 -8.87 -6.11 4.23
CA GLY A 98 -9.28 -5.79 2.88
C GLY A 98 -10.51 -4.89 2.82
N ILE A 99 -11.48 -5.08 3.73
CA ILE A 99 -12.68 -4.23 3.83
C ILE A 99 -12.32 -2.82 4.28
N GLY A 100 -11.39 -2.69 5.23
CA GLY A 100 -10.86 -1.40 5.68
C GLY A 100 -10.14 -0.60 4.60
N LEU A 101 -9.57 -1.29 3.59
CA LEU A 101 -8.99 -0.65 2.42
C LEU A 101 -10.06 -0.23 1.40
N VAL A 102 -10.94 -1.15 0.99
CA VAL A 102 -11.82 -0.91 -0.16
C VAL A 102 -13.03 -0.04 0.15
N THR A 103 -13.54 -0.09 1.38
CA THR A 103 -14.78 0.62 1.75
C THR A 103 -14.63 2.14 1.68
N PRO A 104 -13.55 2.75 2.21
CA PRO A 104 -13.36 4.20 2.10
C PRO A 104 -13.22 4.66 0.64
N VAL A 105 -12.49 3.91 -0.19
CA VAL A 105 -12.35 4.19 -1.63
C VAL A 105 -13.71 4.12 -2.33
N TYR A 106 -14.49 3.07 -2.06
CA TYR A 106 -15.82 2.90 -2.64
C TYR A 106 -16.77 4.04 -2.25
N ARG A 107 -16.76 4.47 -0.98
CA ARG A 107 -17.56 5.61 -0.52
C ARG A 107 -17.19 6.90 -1.26
N ALA A 108 -15.90 7.18 -1.42
CA ALA A 108 -15.44 8.36 -2.15
C ALA A 108 -15.86 8.35 -3.63
N CYS A 109 -15.96 7.17 -4.26
CA CYS A 109 -16.52 7.04 -5.60
C CYS A 109 -18.01 7.37 -5.66
N LEU A 110 -18.79 7.05 -4.62
CA LEU A 110 -20.23 7.37 -4.57
C LEU A 110 -20.51 8.85 -4.36
N GLU A 111 -19.57 9.59 -3.78
CA GLU A 111 -19.68 11.03 -3.55
C GLU A 111 -19.36 11.87 -4.80
N ARG A 112 -18.78 11.27 -5.84
CA ARG A 112 -18.41 11.92 -7.09
C ARG A 112 -19.28 11.38 -8.24
N PRO A 113 -20.33 12.10 -8.65
CA PRO A 113 -21.26 11.65 -9.70
C PRO A 113 -20.59 11.51 -11.08
#